data_AF-A0A7C4T3S1-F1
#
_entry.id   AF-A0A7C4T3S1-F1
#
_cell.length_a   1.000
_cell.length_b   1.000
_cell.length_c   1.000
_cell.angle_alpha   90.00
_cell.angle_beta   90.00
_cell.angle_gamma   90.00
#
_symmetry.space_group_name_H-M   'P 1'
#
loop_
_entity.id
_entity.type
_entity.pdbx_description
1 polymer ?
#
loop_
_entity_poly.entity_id
_entity_poly.type
_entity_poly.pdbx_seq_one_letter_code
_entity_poly.pdbx_strand_id
1 'polypeptide(L)'
;MFAGAKSCDDLPFTIRIGNITGLVLEEFWQLGVDCHIATDDGSAGFKGYVTECVEQWLSKNQWDPAKTAIYACGPEVMLAATARLALKHNLPCQVSMERMMACGIGLCQSCAIEHKTPQPQQTEYKLCCKEGPVFDARDVVFSKEG
;
A
#
# COMPACT_ATOMS: atom_id res chain seq x y z
N MET A 1 1.24 8.67 8.54
CA MET A 1 0.33 7.67 7.96
C MET A 1 -0.57 8.36 6.95
N PHE A 2 -0.82 7.73 5.81
CA PHE A 2 -1.74 8.23 4.79
C PHE A 2 -2.85 7.20 4.60
N ALA A 3 -4.09 7.66 4.55
CA ALA A 3 -5.26 6.83 4.27
C ALA A 3 -6.08 7.41 3.13
N GLY A 4 -6.47 6.55 2.20
CA GLY A 4 -7.28 6.89 1.04
C GLY A 4 -8.65 6.20 1.10
N ALA A 5 -9.68 6.89 0.61
CA ALA A 5 -10.98 6.29 0.35
C ALA A 5 -11.66 6.99 -0.83
N LYS A 6 -12.77 6.43 -1.33
CA LYS A 6 -13.52 7.07 -2.42
C LYS A 6 -14.27 8.31 -1.94
N SER A 7 -14.85 8.21 -0.76
CA SER A 7 -15.61 9.27 -0.08
C SER A 7 -15.40 9.21 1.42
N CYS A 8 -15.93 10.18 2.17
CA CYS A 8 -15.84 10.24 3.61
C CYS A 8 -16.61 9.08 4.29
N ASP A 9 -17.64 8.55 3.64
CA ASP A 9 -18.41 7.39 4.11
C ASP A 9 -17.63 6.07 3.94
N ASP A 10 -16.68 6.03 3.00
CA ASP A 10 -15.80 4.88 2.72
C ASP A 10 -14.49 4.92 3.50
N LEU A 11 -14.22 6.00 4.24
CA LEU A 11 -12.99 6.10 5.01
C LEU A 11 -12.96 4.98 6.05
N PRO A 12 -11.76 4.42 6.34
CA PRO A 12 -11.58 3.22 7.18
C PRO A 12 -11.81 3.52 8.67
N PHE A 13 -12.93 4.16 8.98
CA PHE A 13 -13.24 4.79 10.25
C PHE A 13 -13.92 3.87 11.25
N THR A 14 -14.27 2.64 10.86
CA THR A 14 -14.92 1.72 11.79
C THR A 14 -14.34 0.33 11.64
N ILE A 15 -13.27 0.04 12.38
CA ILE A 15 -12.97 -1.36 12.69
C ILE A 15 -13.90 -1.77 13.84
N ARG A 16 -14.73 -2.79 13.59
CA ARG A 16 -15.46 -3.51 14.62
C ARG A 16 -14.72 -4.81 14.93
N ILE A 17 -14.04 -4.87 16.07
CA ILE A 17 -13.52 -6.12 16.63
C ILE A 17 -14.31 -6.40 17.91
N GLY A 18 -15.30 -7.31 17.81
CA GLY A 18 -16.21 -7.59 18.92
C GLY A 18 -17.03 -6.36 19.32
N ASN A 19 -16.91 -5.94 20.59
CA ASN A 19 -17.61 -4.77 21.14
C ASN A 19 -16.80 -3.46 21.05
N ILE A 20 -15.59 -3.50 20.49
CA ILE A 20 -14.73 -2.32 20.37
C ILE A 20 -14.96 -1.70 19.00
N THR A 21 -15.33 -0.42 19.00
CA THR A 21 -15.46 0.41 17.81
C THR A 21 -14.36 1.46 17.88
N GLY A 22 -13.42 1.44 16.94
CA GLY A 22 -12.27 2.36 16.92
C GLY A 22 -11.92 2.84 15.51
N LEU A 23 -11.42 4.07 15.44
CA LEU A 23 -10.86 4.70 14.25
C LEU A 23 -9.38 4.31 14.16
N VAL A 24 -8.95 3.60 13.10
CA VAL A 24 -7.53 3.19 12.96
C VAL A 24 -6.60 4.41 12.99
N LEU A 25 -6.98 5.49 12.30
CA LEU A 25 -6.20 6.71 12.26
C LEU A 25 -6.14 7.45 13.60
N GLU A 26 -7.17 7.32 14.44
CA GLU A 26 -7.18 7.94 15.76
C GLU A 26 -6.17 7.24 16.67
N GLU A 27 -6.06 5.91 16.61
CA GLU A 27 -5.06 5.16 17.37
C GLU A 27 -3.64 5.60 16.99
N PHE A 28 -3.35 5.74 15.68
CA PHE A 28 -2.05 6.26 15.22
C PHE A 28 -1.82 7.71 15.65
N TRP A 29 -2.84 8.56 15.57
CA TRP A 29 -2.76 9.95 16.01
C TRP A 29 -2.48 10.06 17.51
N GLN A 30 -3.14 9.25 18.34
CA GLN A 30 -2.92 9.17 19.79
C GLN A 30 -1.50 8.72 20.14
N LEU A 31 -0.85 7.96 19.25
CA LEU A 31 0.57 7.58 19.35
C LEU A 31 1.53 8.65 18.81
N GLY A 32 1.02 9.82 18.40
CA GLY A 32 1.83 10.93 17.88
C GLY A 32 2.28 10.74 16.42
N VAL A 33 1.65 9.82 15.68
CA VAL A 33 1.90 9.66 14.24
C VAL A 33 1.12 10.71 13.47
N ASP A 34 1.81 11.48 12.63
CA ASP A 34 1.18 12.44 11.74
C ASP A 34 0.29 11.72 10.71
N CYS A 35 -1.00 12.05 10.66
CA CYS A 35 -2.01 11.33 9.89
C CYS A 35 -2.64 12.23 8.83
N HIS A 36 -2.69 11.73 7.59
CA HIS A 36 -3.21 12.43 6.42
C HIS A 36 -4.32 11.60 5.78
N ILE A 37 -5.41 12.27 5.41
CA ILE A 37 -6.56 11.64 4.75
C ILE A 37 -6.66 12.20 3.33
N ALA A 38 -6.97 11.32 2.38
CA ALA A 38 -7.35 11.67 1.02
C ALA A 38 -8.68 11.00 0.65
N THR A 39 -9.58 11.73 0.01
CA THR A 39 -10.74 11.13 -0.65
C THR A 39 -10.80 11.50 -2.12
N ASP A 40 -11.14 10.52 -2.96
CA ASP A 40 -11.20 10.71 -4.42
C ASP A 40 -12.13 11.89 -4.80
N ASP A 41 -13.26 12.03 -4.08
CA ASP A 41 -14.25 13.08 -4.30
C ASP A 41 -13.96 14.42 -3.58
N GLY A 42 -13.01 14.43 -2.62
CA GLY A 42 -12.70 15.58 -1.76
C GLY A 42 -13.69 15.85 -0.62
N SER A 43 -14.58 14.91 -0.32
CA SER A 43 -15.49 14.97 0.85
C SER A 43 -14.76 15.05 2.20
N ALA A 44 -13.50 14.59 2.30
CA ALA A 44 -12.66 14.82 3.47
C ALA A 44 -11.16 14.88 3.10
N GLY A 45 -10.41 15.75 3.79
CA GLY A 45 -8.96 15.85 3.63
C GLY A 45 -8.52 16.30 2.22
N PHE A 46 -7.51 15.64 1.67
CA PHE A 46 -7.00 15.90 0.33
C PHE A 46 -7.96 15.38 -0.73
N LYS A 47 -8.31 16.19 -1.72
CA LYS A 47 -9.11 15.75 -2.88
C LYS A 47 -8.23 15.05 -3.92
N GLY A 48 -8.46 13.76 -4.13
CA GLY A 48 -7.74 12.93 -5.09
C GLY A 48 -7.22 11.65 -4.45
N TYR A 49 -6.33 10.97 -5.16
CA TYR A 49 -5.80 9.69 -4.70
C TYR A 49 -4.79 9.87 -3.56
N VAL A 50 -4.73 8.89 -2.66
CA VAL A 50 -3.79 8.90 -1.53
C VAL A 50 -2.33 9.01 -1.99
N THR A 51 -1.96 8.44 -3.14
CA THR A 51 -0.62 8.56 -3.70
C THR A 51 -0.26 9.99 -4.11
N GLU A 52 -1.24 10.78 -4.57
CA GLU A 52 -1.06 12.21 -4.88
C GLU A 52 -0.90 13.03 -3.60
N CYS A 53 -1.64 12.66 -2.54
CA CYS A 53 -1.47 13.23 -1.20
C CYS A 53 -0.06 12.98 -0.66
N VAL A 54 0.46 11.74 -0.79
CA VAL A 54 1.84 11.39 -0.41
C VAL A 54 2.86 12.18 -1.23
N GLU A 55 2.68 12.29 -2.55
CA GLU A 55 3.58 13.06 -3.43
C GLU A 55 3.62 14.55 -3.05
N GLN A 56 2.45 15.13 -2.75
CA GLN A 56 2.37 16.50 -2.28
C GLN A 56 3.08 16.66 -0.93
N TRP A 57 2.91 15.71 -0.01
CA TRP A 57 3.59 15.74 1.29
C TRP A 57 5.11 15.63 1.14
N LEU A 58 5.61 14.71 0.30
CA LEU A 58 7.04 14.56 0.00
C LEU A 58 7.64 15.82 -0.63
N SER A 59 6.85 16.56 -1.41
CA SER A 59 7.31 17.80 -2.05
C SER A 59 7.34 19.01 -1.12
N LYS A 60 6.49 19.04 -0.09
CA LYS A 60 6.34 20.18 0.84
C LYS A 60 7.18 20.04 2.11
N ASN A 61 7.51 18.81 2.51
CA ASN A 61 8.20 18.54 3.76
C ASN A 61 9.67 18.20 3.53
N GLN A 62 10.50 18.46 4.54
CA GLN A 62 11.88 17.99 4.56
C GLN A 62 11.91 16.58 5.17
N TRP A 63 12.63 15.68 4.51
CA TRP A 63 12.81 14.30 4.94
C TRP A 63 14.20 13.82 4.51
N ASP A 64 14.71 12.81 5.21
CA ASP A 64 15.99 12.19 4.91
C ASP A 64 15.75 10.90 4.09
N PRO A 65 16.12 10.86 2.80
CA PRO A 65 15.96 9.67 1.97
C PRO A 65 16.62 8.43 2.56
N ALA A 66 17.73 8.59 3.30
CA ALA A 66 18.44 7.47 3.92
C ALA A 66 17.70 6.87 5.13
N LYS A 67 16.70 7.58 5.65
CA LYS A 67 15.88 7.17 6.82
C LYS A 67 14.39 7.05 6.48
N THR A 68 14.05 7.09 5.20
CA THR A 68 12.66 7.07 4.74
C THR A 68 12.41 5.81 3.93
N ALA A 69 11.30 5.14 4.21
CA ALA A 69 10.81 4.00 3.45
C ALA A 69 9.29 4.08 3.34
N ILE A 70 8.75 3.51 2.26
CA ILE A 70 7.32 3.44 2.01
C ILE A 70 6.83 2.02 2.33
N TYR A 71 5.75 1.93 3.11
CA TYR A 71 5.03 0.69 3.35
C TYR A 71 3.59 0.91 2.93
N ALA A 72 3.04 0.01 2.11
CA ALA A 72 1.69 0.17 1.59
C ALA A 72 0.90 -1.14 1.56
N CYS A 73 -0.39 -1.03 1.83
CA CYS A 73 -1.38 -2.07 1.70
C CYS A 73 -2.64 -1.47 1.10
N GLY A 74 -3.32 -2.19 0.22
CA GLY A 74 -4.54 -1.71 -0.43
C GLY A 74 -4.71 -2.28 -1.83
N PRO A 75 -5.61 -1.70 -2.65
CA PRO A 75 -5.87 -2.18 -4.00
C PRO A 75 -4.59 -2.21 -4.86
N GLU A 76 -4.45 -3.23 -5.71
CA GLU A 76 -3.23 -3.44 -6.50
C GLU A 76 -2.87 -2.23 -7.39
N VAL A 77 -3.87 -1.52 -7.92
CA VAL A 77 -3.66 -0.28 -8.68
C VAL A 77 -3.02 0.84 -7.84
N MET A 78 -3.39 0.93 -6.56
CA MET A 78 -2.79 1.85 -5.61
C MET A 78 -1.37 1.43 -5.26
N LEU A 79 -1.12 0.12 -5.09
CA LEU A 79 0.22 -0.42 -4.83
C LEU A 79 1.16 -0.18 -6.02
N ALA A 80 0.68 -0.35 -7.25
CA ALA A 80 1.43 -0.05 -8.47
C ALA A 80 1.77 1.46 -8.55
N ALA A 81 0.81 2.34 -8.28
CA ALA A 81 1.06 3.78 -8.22
C ALA A 81 2.06 4.16 -7.11
N THR A 82 1.97 3.50 -5.95
CA THR A 82 2.92 3.68 -4.84
C THR A 82 4.32 3.20 -5.21
N ALA A 83 4.45 2.07 -5.91
CA ALA A 83 5.73 1.56 -6.40
C ALA A 83 6.39 2.55 -7.38
N ARG A 84 5.61 3.14 -8.30
CA ARG A 84 6.08 4.18 -9.22
C ARG A 84 6.54 5.43 -8.48
N LEU A 85 5.78 5.88 -7.47
CA LEU A 85 6.13 7.02 -6.64
C LEU A 85 7.43 6.76 -5.87
N ALA A 86 7.56 5.59 -5.25
CA ALA A 86 8.77 5.21 -4.53
C ALA A 86 10.00 5.19 -5.45
N LEU A 87 9.87 4.60 -6.65
CA LEU A 87 10.94 4.57 -7.64
C LEU A 87 11.35 5.98 -8.07
N LYS A 88 10.38 6.87 -8.33
CA LYS A 88 10.63 8.29 -8.68
C LYS A 88 11.46 9.00 -7.62
N HIS A 89 11.23 8.71 -6.34
CA HIS A 89 11.96 9.31 -5.21
C HIS A 89 13.16 8.48 -4.74
N ASN A 90 13.49 7.37 -5.43
CA ASN A 90 14.53 6.42 -5.04
C ASN A 90 14.41 5.94 -3.58
N LEU A 91 13.17 5.65 -3.15
CA LEU A 91 12.85 5.18 -1.80
C LEU A 91 12.63 3.66 -1.78
N PRO A 92 13.09 2.96 -0.73
CA PRO A 92 12.66 1.58 -0.47
C PRO A 92 11.14 1.52 -0.32
N CYS A 93 10.51 0.51 -0.92
CA CYS A 93 9.06 0.33 -0.86
C CYS A 93 8.70 -1.13 -0.66
N GLN A 94 7.90 -1.40 0.37
CA GLN A 94 7.36 -2.71 0.69
C GLN A 94 5.84 -2.67 0.50
N VAL A 95 5.30 -3.61 -0.28
CA VAL A 95 3.88 -3.69 -0.58
C VAL A 95 3.30 -4.99 -0.04
N SER A 96 2.22 -4.88 0.73
CA SER A 96 1.43 -6.02 1.16
C SER A 96 0.44 -6.38 0.05
N MET A 97 0.74 -7.44 -0.69
CA MET A 97 -0.04 -7.89 -1.82
C MET A 97 -1.20 -8.79 -1.37
N GLU A 98 -2.31 -8.73 -2.11
CA GLU A 98 -3.46 -9.60 -1.92
C GLU A 98 -3.70 -10.46 -3.16
N ARG A 99 -4.02 -11.74 -2.94
CA ARG A 99 -4.42 -12.69 -3.98
C ARG A 99 -5.49 -13.61 -3.43
N MET A 100 -6.29 -14.21 -4.31
CA MET A 100 -7.21 -15.27 -3.92
C MET A 100 -6.42 -16.45 -3.35
N MET A 101 -6.70 -16.79 -2.10
CA MET A 101 -6.05 -17.90 -1.40
C MET A 101 -7.08 -19.01 -1.19
N ALA A 102 -6.86 -20.17 -1.80
CA ALA A 102 -7.68 -21.36 -1.51
C ALA A 102 -7.21 -22.08 -0.24
N CYS A 103 -5.91 -22.40 -0.13
CA CYS A 103 -5.38 -23.15 1.02
C CYS A 103 -4.73 -22.29 2.11
N GLY A 104 -4.19 -21.11 1.76
CA GLY A 104 -3.46 -20.24 2.71
C GLY A 104 -2.13 -20.79 3.25
N ILE A 105 -1.67 -21.96 2.80
CA ILE A 105 -0.48 -22.65 3.34
C ILE A 105 0.53 -23.09 2.26
N GLY A 106 0.39 -22.58 1.04
CA GLY A 106 1.34 -22.78 -0.05
C GLY A 106 1.21 -24.09 -0.84
N LEU A 107 0.14 -24.87 -0.64
CA LEU A 107 -0.08 -26.13 -1.36
C LEU A 107 -0.77 -25.93 -2.72
N CYS A 108 -1.84 -25.13 -2.75
CA CYS A 108 -2.68 -25.00 -3.95
C CYS A 108 -2.13 -24.04 -5.01
N GLN A 109 -1.16 -23.20 -4.65
CA GLN A 109 -0.53 -22.19 -5.52
C GLN A 109 -1.46 -21.11 -6.13
N SER A 110 -2.77 -21.09 -5.83
CA SER A 110 -3.71 -20.05 -6.27
C SER A 110 -3.30 -18.60 -5.97
N CYS A 111 -2.46 -18.39 -4.96
CA CYS A 111 -1.99 -17.09 -4.53
C CYS A 111 -0.64 -16.66 -5.15
N ALA A 112 -0.29 -17.18 -6.33
CA ALA A 112 0.96 -16.84 -7.00
C ALA A 112 1.02 -15.36 -7.40
N ILE A 113 2.19 -14.76 -7.23
CA ILE A 113 2.54 -13.38 -7.60
C ILE A 113 3.79 -13.43 -8.45
N GLU A 114 3.70 -12.86 -9.64
CA GLU A 114 4.82 -12.77 -10.57
C GLU A 114 5.85 -11.75 -10.06
N HIS A 115 7.12 -12.16 -10.09
CA HIS A 115 8.27 -11.37 -9.69
C HIS A 115 9.30 -11.32 -10.81
N LYS A 116 9.97 -10.18 -10.93
CA LYS A 116 11.11 -9.99 -11.81
C LYS A 116 12.31 -10.77 -11.25
N THR A 117 13.14 -11.27 -12.16
CA THR A 117 14.45 -11.83 -11.82
C THR A 117 15.56 -10.90 -12.31
N PRO A 118 16.82 -11.15 -11.92
CA PRO A 118 17.97 -10.42 -12.49
C PRO A 118 18.10 -10.56 -14.02
N GLN A 119 17.46 -11.57 -14.62
CA GLN A 119 17.42 -11.77 -16.06
C GLN A 119 16.21 -11.02 -16.65
N PRO A 120 16.38 -9.98 -17.49
CA PRO A 120 15.28 -9.09 -17.92
C PRO A 120 14.10 -9.74 -18.64
N GLN A 121 14.26 -10.97 -19.14
CA GLN A 121 13.23 -11.72 -19.88
C GLN A 121 12.69 -12.92 -19.11
N GLN A 122 13.01 -13.04 -17.82
CA GLN A 122 12.52 -14.12 -16.97
C GLN A 122 11.79 -13.55 -15.78
N THR A 123 10.68 -14.19 -15.44
CA THR A 123 9.95 -13.96 -14.20
C THR A 123 9.86 -15.26 -13.42
N GLU A 124 9.70 -15.13 -12.12
CA GLU A 124 9.42 -16.24 -11.21
C GLU A 124 8.10 -15.98 -10.50
N TYR A 125 7.49 -17.03 -9.96
CA TYR A 125 6.27 -16.90 -9.16
C TYR A 125 6.57 -17.18 -7.70
N LYS A 126 6.16 -16.25 -6.83
CA LYS A 126 6.18 -16.41 -5.38
C LYS A 126 4.77 -16.51 -4.84
N LEU A 127 4.56 -17.33 -3.83
CA LEU A 127 3.26 -17.57 -3.23
C LEU A 127 2.99 -16.54 -2.13
N CYS A 128 1.97 -15.69 -2.31
CA CYS A 128 1.59 -14.67 -1.33
C CYS A 128 1.41 -15.23 0.09
N CYS A 129 0.77 -16.38 0.24
CA CYS A 129 0.51 -16.98 1.56
C CYS A 129 1.73 -17.63 2.25
N LYS A 130 2.83 -17.86 1.53
CA LYS A 130 4.01 -18.59 2.06
C LYS A 130 5.27 -17.75 2.06
N GLU A 131 5.48 -16.99 1.00
CA GLU A 131 6.64 -16.13 0.78
C GLU A 131 6.34 -14.66 1.03
N GLY A 132 5.05 -14.29 1.07
CA GLY A 132 4.57 -12.94 1.35
C GLY A 132 3.90 -12.82 2.72
N PRO A 133 2.85 -11.97 2.86
CA PRO A 133 2.21 -11.17 1.79
C PRO A 133 2.98 -9.91 1.42
N VAL A 134 4.05 -9.57 2.15
CA VAL A 134 4.85 -8.36 1.95
C VAL A 134 6.02 -8.64 1.01
N PHE A 135 6.15 -7.84 -0.04
CA PHE A 135 7.21 -7.96 -1.05
C PHE A 135 7.87 -6.61 -1.34
N ASP A 136 9.10 -6.64 -1.85
CA ASP A 136 9.74 -5.44 -2.41
C ASP A 136 9.01 -5.02 -3.69
N ALA A 137 8.55 -3.76 -3.72
CA ALA A 137 7.76 -3.24 -4.82
C ALA A 137 8.50 -3.23 -6.17
N ARG A 138 9.85 -3.27 -6.15
CA ARG A 138 10.66 -3.31 -7.37
C ARG A 138 10.57 -4.66 -8.08
N ASP A 139 10.39 -5.72 -7.30
CA ASP A 139 10.40 -7.09 -7.79
C ASP A 139 9.01 -7.51 -8.27
N VAL A 140 7.93 -6.98 -7.70
CA VAL A 140 6.56 -7.33 -8.09
C VAL A 140 6.23 -6.89 -9.52
N VAL A 141 5.62 -7.78 -10.29
CA VAL A 141 4.96 -7.46 -11.57
C VAL A 141 3.46 -7.24 -11.30
N PHE A 142 3.01 -5.99 -11.47
CA PHE A 142 1.63 -5.62 -11.21
C PHE A 142 0.73 -5.95 -12.40
N SER A 143 -0.40 -6.60 -12.15
CA SER A 143 -1.33 -7.07 -13.18
C SER A 143 -2.25 -6.00 -13.75
N LYS A 144 -2.39 -4.87 -13.05
CA LYS A 144 -3.26 -3.74 -13.43
C LYS A 144 -2.43 -2.47 -13.54
N GLU A 145 -2.09 -2.11 -14.78
CA GLU A 145 -1.60 -0.78 -15.09
C GLU A 145 -2.80 0.12 -15.41
N GLY A 146 -3.12 0.99 -14.48
CA GLY A 146 -3.98 2.16 -14.68
C GLY A 146 -3.13 3.41 -14.74
#